data_AF-A0A152A0K2-F1
#
_entry.id   AF-A0A152A0K2-F1
#
_cell.length_a   1.000
_cell.length_b   1.000
_cell.length_c   1.000
_cell.angle_alpha   90.00
_cell.angle_beta   90.00
_cell.angle_gamma   90.00
#
_symmetry.space_group_name_H-M   'P 1'
#
loop_
_entity.id
_entity.type
_entity.pdbx_description
1 polymer ?
#
loop_
_entity_poly.entity_id
_entity_poly.type
_entity_poly.pdbx_seq_one_letter_code
_entity_poly.pdbx_strand_id
1 'polypeptide(L)'
;MSIENVTDATLHSVSTPTLGSTQTFNPFKNLNEKQMEAFNEIKSNLSDLTDPEDIAFINDMCLLRYLRARNYTVAKSEKMIRDSLEWRKKNRPQDICLKDLKAIANTGCLYIHSKDKKGRPIILARPRRDTVKDVPGDIKFKHLVYWLESGFKNMDYNNGVETFCFIVDYHGFSRGNMDMKTNLESMHFLLDHCPERLGQAIFLDPPTLFWIAWKIISPFLNEVTMSKVKFVYSKKDKDGNRVFPELLEYIDATSLEKDLGGEMDYNFDFDQYLIEHPDPIVSITSQTSSNITEGDSANNTTTTTNVGSNGATTKKEKKEKEKLEKKEKKDKEKLEKKLEKEKSKLEKKSSKTSVVTSSSSPSVAESEEVD
;
A
#
# COMPACT_ATOMS: atom_id res chain seq x y z
N MET A 1 19.54 -47.82 64.47
CA MET A 1 18.63 -46.67 64.34
C MET A 1 18.38 -46.44 62.87
N SER A 2 17.13 -46.18 62.55
CA SER A 2 16.43 -46.64 61.37
C SER A 2 16.63 -45.80 60.12
N ILE A 3 16.45 -46.46 58.98
CA ILE A 3 16.26 -45.90 57.64
C ILE A 3 14.87 -45.22 57.63
N GLU A 4 14.79 -43.96 57.20
CA GLU A 4 13.53 -43.36 56.75
C GLU A 4 13.73 -42.70 55.37
N ASN A 5 13.05 -43.30 54.40
CA ASN A 5 12.73 -42.73 53.10
C ASN A 5 11.75 -41.57 53.29
N VAL A 6 11.96 -40.47 52.58
CA VAL A 6 10.87 -39.56 52.22
C VAL A 6 10.90 -39.34 50.73
N THR A 7 10.01 -40.06 50.06
CA THR A 7 9.49 -39.77 48.73
C THR A 7 8.37 -38.74 48.87
N ASP A 8 8.47 -37.58 48.22
CA ASP A 8 7.30 -36.91 47.65
C ASP A 8 7.73 -35.93 46.56
N ALA A 9 7.49 -36.29 45.30
CA ALA A 9 7.58 -35.40 44.17
C ALA A 9 6.14 -35.14 43.71
N THR A 10 5.55 -34.07 44.24
CA THR A 10 4.24 -33.60 43.81
C THR A 10 4.35 -33.02 42.40
N LEU A 11 4.01 -33.84 41.41
CA LEU A 11 3.79 -33.42 40.03
C LEU A 11 2.52 -32.56 39.98
N HIS A 12 2.67 -31.25 39.98
CA HIS A 12 1.60 -30.36 39.53
C HIS A 12 1.41 -30.57 38.03
N SER A 13 0.29 -31.21 37.66
CA SER A 13 -0.18 -31.28 36.29
C SER A 13 -0.46 -29.87 35.78
N VAL A 14 0.49 -29.31 35.05
CA VAL A 14 0.29 -28.12 34.23
C VAL A 14 -0.78 -28.49 33.22
N SER A 15 -2.00 -28.01 33.46
CA SER A 15 -3.09 -28.10 32.50
C SER A 15 -2.66 -27.32 31.27
N THR A 16 -2.35 -28.03 30.19
CA THR A 16 -2.10 -27.45 28.88
C THR A 16 -3.33 -26.62 28.49
N PRO A 17 -3.18 -25.33 28.19
CA PRO A 17 -4.29 -24.54 27.69
C PRO A 17 -4.73 -25.17 26.37
N THR A 18 -5.98 -25.60 26.33
CA THR A 18 -6.64 -26.14 25.16
C THR A 18 -6.53 -25.08 24.07
N LEU A 19 -5.84 -25.42 22.97
CA LEU A 19 -5.69 -24.57 21.80
C LEU A 19 -7.09 -24.19 21.33
N GLY A 20 -7.52 -22.95 21.65
CA GLY A 20 -8.80 -22.43 21.20
C GLY A 20 -8.83 -22.53 19.68
N SER A 21 -9.90 -23.12 19.14
CA SER A 21 -10.11 -23.23 17.70
C SER A 21 -9.95 -21.84 17.07
N THR A 22 -8.84 -21.58 16.40
CA THR A 22 -8.67 -20.40 15.56
C THR A 22 -9.72 -20.47 14.48
N GLN A 23 -10.80 -19.71 14.65
CA GLN A 23 -11.83 -19.57 13.64
C GLN A 23 -11.17 -18.93 12.42
N THR A 24 -10.95 -19.73 11.38
CA THR A 24 -10.36 -19.29 10.12
C THR A 24 -11.23 -18.19 9.51
N PHE A 25 -10.61 -17.11 9.05
CA PHE A 25 -11.33 -16.01 8.41
C PHE A 25 -12.09 -16.54 7.19
N ASN A 26 -13.41 -16.34 7.17
CA ASN A 26 -14.25 -16.67 6.02
C ASN A 26 -14.55 -15.39 5.22
N PRO A 27 -13.95 -15.22 4.02
CA PRO A 27 -14.13 -14.00 3.22
C PRO A 27 -15.53 -13.84 2.62
N PHE A 28 -16.32 -14.92 2.63
CA PHE A 28 -17.68 -14.96 2.08
C PHE A 28 -18.76 -14.65 3.12
N LYS A 29 -18.40 -14.62 4.42
CA LYS A 29 -19.36 -14.55 5.55
C LYS A 29 -20.36 -13.41 5.44
N ASN A 30 -19.95 -12.27 4.87
CA ASN A 30 -20.75 -11.04 4.81
C ASN A 30 -21.32 -10.75 3.42
N LEU A 31 -21.27 -11.71 2.48
CA LEU A 31 -21.85 -11.54 1.16
C LEU A 31 -23.34 -11.85 1.17
N ASN A 32 -24.14 -11.00 0.53
CA ASN A 32 -25.51 -11.34 0.18
C ASN A 32 -25.57 -12.20 -1.10
N GLU A 33 -26.76 -12.71 -1.42
CA GLU A 33 -26.99 -13.58 -2.59
C GLU A 33 -26.48 -12.97 -3.89
N LYS A 34 -26.80 -11.70 -4.19
CA LYS A 34 -26.34 -11.01 -5.40
C LYS A 34 -24.82 -10.85 -5.47
N GLN A 35 -24.19 -10.63 -4.32
CA GLN A 35 -22.73 -10.52 -4.24
C GLN A 35 -22.06 -11.88 -4.45
N MET A 36 -22.68 -12.95 -3.96
CA MET A 36 -22.24 -14.33 -4.20
C MET A 36 -22.42 -14.73 -5.67
N GLU A 37 -23.54 -14.37 -6.29
CA GLU A 37 -23.76 -14.55 -7.74
C GLU A 37 -22.69 -13.83 -8.56
N ALA A 38 -22.42 -12.55 -8.26
CA ALA A 38 -21.37 -11.79 -8.94
C ALA A 38 -19.97 -12.40 -8.76
N PHE A 39 -19.69 -13.00 -7.59
CA PHE A 39 -18.46 -13.73 -7.33
C PHE A 39 -18.35 -15.01 -8.16
N ASN A 40 -19.41 -15.79 -8.25
CA ASN A 40 -19.44 -17.00 -9.07
C ASN A 40 -19.33 -16.68 -10.58
N GLU A 41 -20.02 -15.63 -11.02
CA GLU A 41 -19.97 -15.16 -12.41
C GLU A 41 -18.56 -14.71 -12.80
N ILE A 42 -17.89 -13.87 -11.99
CA ILE A 42 -16.54 -13.41 -12.32
C ILE A 42 -15.52 -14.55 -12.32
N LYS A 43 -15.68 -15.55 -11.43
CA LYS A 43 -14.83 -16.75 -11.41
C LYS A 43 -15.01 -17.58 -12.67
N SER A 44 -16.24 -17.71 -13.17
CA SER A 44 -16.54 -18.35 -14.45
C SER A 44 -15.95 -17.58 -15.63
N ASN A 45 -16.11 -16.25 -15.66
CA ASN A 45 -15.61 -15.41 -16.77
C ASN A 45 -14.08 -15.42 -16.90
N LEU A 46 -13.36 -15.70 -15.82
CA LEU A 46 -11.90 -15.75 -15.77
C LEU A 46 -11.35 -17.19 -15.90
N SER A 47 -12.20 -18.17 -16.21
CA SER A 47 -11.78 -19.57 -16.43
C SER A 47 -10.93 -19.78 -17.68
N ASP A 48 -10.83 -18.77 -18.55
CA ASP A 48 -9.95 -18.75 -19.72
C ASP A 48 -8.47 -18.53 -19.35
N LEU A 49 -8.17 -18.09 -18.13
CA LEU A 49 -6.80 -17.85 -17.68
C LEU A 49 -6.06 -19.17 -17.44
N THR A 50 -4.93 -19.34 -18.13
CA THR A 50 -4.08 -20.54 -18.06
C THR A 50 -2.68 -20.27 -17.53
N ASP A 51 -2.28 -19.00 -17.44
CA ASP A 51 -0.99 -18.60 -16.92
C ASP A 51 -0.93 -18.85 -15.40
N PRO A 52 0.06 -19.62 -14.89
CA PRO A 52 0.13 -19.95 -13.46
C PRO A 52 0.28 -18.74 -12.54
N GLU A 53 0.96 -17.67 -12.98
CA GLU A 53 1.12 -16.46 -12.16
C GLU A 53 -0.18 -15.67 -12.10
N ASP A 54 -0.91 -15.58 -13.22
CA ASP A 54 -2.24 -14.98 -13.25
C ASP A 54 -3.19 -15.71 -12.29
N ILE A 55 -3.25 -17.05 -12.39
CA ILE A 55 -4.09 -17.91 -11.55
C ILE A 55 -3.75 -17.73 -10.07
N ALA A 56 -2.46 -17.70 -9.72
CA ALA A 56 -2.03 -17.49 -8.34
C ALA A 56 -2.42 -16.10 -7.81
N PHE A 57 -2.38 -15.07 -8.67
CA PHE A 57 -2.75 -13.71 -8.30
C PHE A 57 -4.27 -13.56 -8.06
N ILE A 58 -5.12 -14.17 -8.89
CA ILE A 58 -6.58 -14.02 -8.85
C ILE A 58 -7.29 -14.96 -7.86
N ASN A 59 -6.74 -15.14 -6.65
CA ASN A 59 -7.41 -15.89 -5.59
C ASN A 59 -8.74 -15.25 -5.16
N ASP A 60 -9.55 -16.01 -4.41
CA ASP A 60 -10.91 -15.59 -4.01
C ASP A 60 -10.93 -14.20 -3.31
N MET A 61 -9.96 -13.93 -2.43
CA MET A 61 -9.81 -12.62 -1.78
C MET A 61 -9.49 -11.50 -2.77
N CYS A 62 -8.67 -11.78 -3.79
CA CYS A 62 -8.39 -10.87 -4.88
C CYS A 62 -9.67 -10.55 -5.66
N LEU A 63 -10.41 -11.56 -6.11
CA LEU A 63 -11.67 -11.36 -6.84
C LEU A 63 -12.66 -10.49 -6.05
N LEU A 64 -12.80 -10.74 -4.74
CA LEU A 64 -13.66 -9.96 -3.87
C LEU A 64 -13.23 -8.49 -3.74
N ARG A 65 -11.92 -8.20 -3.70
CA ARG A 65 -11.44 -6.80 -3.73
C ARG A 65 -11.84 -6.07 -5.00
N TYR A 66 -11.65 -6.71 -6.15
CA TYR A 66 -11.99 -6.10 -7.45
C TYR A 66 -13.51 -5.90 -7.58
N LEU A 67 -14.31 -6.86 -7.12
CA LEU A 67 -15.77 -6.72 -7.04
C LEU A 67 -16.18 -5.54 -6.16
N ARG A 68 -15.66 -5.45 -4.93
CA ARG A 68 -15.95 -4.32 -4.02
C ARG A 68 -15.59 -2.98 -4.65
N ALA A 69 -14.40 -2.88 -5.27
CA ALA A 69 -13.93 -1.66 -5.93
C ALA A 69 -14.80 -1.19 -7.10
N ARG A 70 -15.66 -2.06 -7.65
CA ARG A 70 -16.58 -1.77 -8.75
C ARG A 70 -18.03 -2.02 -8.37
N ASN A 71 -18.35 -1.97 -7.07
CA ASN A 71 -19.70 -2.14 -6.53
C ASN A 71 -20.39 -3.41 -7.08
N TYR A 72 -19.65 -4.51 -7.15
CA TYR A 72 -20.07 -5.81 -7.67
C TYR A 72 -20.58 -5.79 -9.13
N THR A 73 -20.18 -4.80 -9.93
CA THR A 73 -20.43 -4.81 -11.38
C THR A 73 -19.45 -5.75 -12.08
N VAL A 74 -19.85 -6.99 -12.36
CA VAL A 74 -18.98 -8.07 -12.89
C VAL A 74 -18.15 -7.61 -14.10
N ALA A 75 -18.77 -7.08 -15.14
CA ALA A 75 -18.06 -6.64 -16.35
C ALA A 75 -16.98 -5.57 -16.10
N LYS A 76 -17.19 -4.65 -15.14
CA LYS A 76 -16.20 -3.63 -14.78
C LYS A 76 -15.06 -4.23 -13.95
N SER A 77 -15.40 -5.13 -13.02
CA SER A 77 -14.43 -5.85 -12.19
C SER A 77 -13.53 -6.72 -13.04
N GLU A 78 -14.10 -7.48 -13.98
CA GLU A 78 -13.36 -8.34 -14.90
C GLU A 78 -12.39 -7.52 -15.76
N LYS A 79 -12.85 -6.40 -16.33
CA LYS A 79 -11.97 -5.50 -17.09
C LYS A 79 -10.78 -5.05 -16.23
N MET A 80 -11.05 -4.58 -15.01
CA MET A 80 -9.99 -4.10 -14.12
C MET A 80 -9.00 -5.21 -13.73
N ILE A 81 -9.48 -6.44 -13.51
CA ILE A 81 -8.61 -7.60 -13.26
C ILE A 81 -7.70 -7.84 -14.47
N ARG A 82 -8.26 -7.92 -15.68
CA ARG A 82 -7.48 -8.16 -16.91
C ARG A 82 -6.46 -7.05 -17.16
N ASP A 83 -6.84 -5.79 -16.99
CA ASP A 83 -5.92 -4.64 -17.09
C ASP A 83 -4.75 -4.77 -16.07
N SER A 84 -5.04 -5.23 -14.84
CA SER A 84 -4.01 -5.48 -13.83
C SER A 84 -3.10 -6.67 -14.17
N LEU A 85 -3.64 -7.76 -14.72
CA LEU A 85 -2.83 -8.90 -15.17
C LEU A 85 -1.88 -8.48 -16.30
N GLU A 86 -2.36 -7.71 -17.28
CA GLU A 86 -1.52 -7.12 -18.34
C GLU A 86 -0.44 -6.21 -17.77
N TRP A 87 -0.79 -5.36 -16.80
CA TRP A 87 0.17 -4.49 -16.13
C TRP A 87 1.24 -5.31 -15.39
N ARG A 88 0.85 -6.37 -14.67
CA ARG A 88 1.80 -7.25 -13.95
C ARG A 88 2.74 -7.98 -14.91
N LYS A 89 2.23 -8.50 -16.02
CA LYS A 89 3.05 -9.14 -17.06
C LYS A 89 4.12 -8.19 -17.62
N LYS A 90 3.74 -6.92 -17.83
CA LYS A 90 4.62 -5.89 -18.37
C LYS A 90 5.64 -5.35 -17.36
N ASN A 91 5.20 -5.03 -16.14
CA ASN A 91 6.01 -4.31 -15.16
C ASN A 91 6.72 -5.21 -14.15
N ARG A 92 6.30 -6.49 -14.08
CA ARG A 92 6.90 -7.57 -13.30
C ARG A 92 7.20 -7.16 -11.85
N PRO A 93 6.19 -6.68 -11.10
CA PRO A 93 6.37 -6.25 -9.71
C PRO A 93 6.97 -7.33 -8.80
N GLN A 94 6.68 -8.60 -9.09
CA GLN A 94 7.21 -9.77 -8.37
C GLN A 94 8.72 -9.99 -8.55
N ASP A 95 9.31 -9.45 -9.61
CA ASP A 95 10.73 -9.63 -9.95
C ASP A 95 11.60 -8.48 -9.44
N ILE A 96 11.01 -7.44 -8.85
CA ILE A 96 11.74 -6.30 -8.32
C ILE A 96 12.57 -6.75 -7.12
N CYS A 97 13.89 -6.63 -7.23
CA CYS A 97 14.82 -6.88 -6.13
C CYS A 97 15.23 -5.57 -5.47
N LEU A 98 15.18 -5.49 -4.14
CA LEU A 98 15.56 -4.28 -3.40
C LEU A 98 17.05 -3.95 -3.58
N LYS A 99 17.90 -4.97 -3.76
CA LYS A 99 19.32 -4.80 -4.04
C LYS A 99 19.59 -3.97 -5.29
N ASP A 100 18.73 -4.06 -6.30
CA ASP A 100 18.86 -3.30 -7.56
C ASP A 100 18.41 -1.84 -7.37
N LEU A 101 17.72 -1.55 -6.27
CA LEU A 101 17.24 -0.23 -5.86
C LEU A 101 18.09 0.38 -4.73
N LYS A 102 19.27 -0.19 -4.43
CA LYS A 102 20.11 0.15 -3.26
C LYS A 102 20.32 1.66 -3.08
N ALA A 103 20.55 2.40 -4.17
CA ALA A 103 20.78 3.84 -4.10
C ALA A 103 19.63 4.59 -3.40
N ILE A 104 18.38 4.33 -3.78
CA ILE A 104 17.23 4.98 -3.16
C ILE A 104 16.80 4.28 -1.86
N ALA A 105 16.91 2.95 -1.79
CA ALA A 105 16.50 2.17 -0.62
C ALA A 105 17.35 2.48 0.61
N ASN A 106 18.68 2.63 0.45
CA ASN A 106 19.60 3.04 1.53
C ASN A 106 19.21 4.34 2.22
N THR A 107 18.48 5.21 1.51
CA THR A 107 18.07 6.48 2.10
C THR A 107 17.08 6.31 3.24
N GLY A 108 16.29 5.23 3.27
CA GLY A 108 15.19 5.05 4.20
C GLY A 108 14.04 6.04 3.97
N CYS A 109 13.86 6.52 2.74
CA CYS A 109 12.75 7.43 2.39
C CYS A 109 11.39 6.73 2.30
N LEU A 110 11.37 5.40 2.18
CA LEU A 110 10.18 4.57 2.14
C LEU A 110 10.55 3.16 2.62
N TYR A 111 9.79 2.59 3.55
CA TYR A 111 9.98 1.22 4.04
C TYR A 111 8.73 0.69 4.76
N ILE A 112 8.68 -0.62 5.01
CA ILE A 112 7.68 -1.21 5.92
C ILE A 112 8.17 -1.10 7.36
N HIS A 113 7.31 -0.60 8.24
CA HIS A 113 7.59 -0.40 9.65
C HIS A 113 6.53 -1.12 10.51
N SER A 114 6.83 -2.27 11.10
CA SER A 114 5.91 -2.95 12.02
C SER A 114 4.48 -3.13 11.48
N LYS A 115 3.49 -3.28 12.37
CA LYS A 115 2.06 -3.39 12.09
C LYS A 115 1.27 -2.42 12.97
N ASP A 116 0.13 -1.99 12.47
CA ASP A 116 -0.82 -1.21 13.27
C ASP A 116 -1.72 -2.08 14.14
N LYS A 117 -2.59 -1.48 14.96
CA LYS A 117 -3.51 -2.17 15.87
C LYS A 117 -4.53 -3.09 15.18
N LYS A 118 -4.68 -2.98 13.86
CA LYS A 118 -5.52 -3.87 13.03
C LYS A 118 -4.69 -4.95 12.32
N GLY A 119 -3.41 -5.10 12.68
CA GLY A 119 -2.49 -6.06 12.08
C GLY A 119 -1.99 -5.66 10.69
N ARG A 120 -2.31 -4.44 10.21
CA ARG A 120 -1.95 -4.01 8.85
C ARG A 120 -0.47 -3.63 8.81
N PRO A 121 0.31 -4.09 7.82
CA PRO A 121 1.67 -3.59 7.64
C PRO A 121 1.63 -2.07 7.43
N ILE A 122 2.51 -1.34 8.12
CA ILE A 122 2.62 0.10 7.93
C ILE A 122 3.72 0.35 6.91
N ILE A 123 3.40 1.08 5.84
CA ILE A 123 4.38 1.60 4.89
C ILE A 123 4.64 3.06 5.27
N LEU A 124 5.84 3.34 5.75
CA LEU A 124 6.26 4.65 6.24
C LEU A 124 7.11 5.36 5.19
N ALA A 125 6.63 6.51 4.73
CA ALA A 125 7.33 7.41 3.83
C ALA A 125 7.89 8.60 4.60
N ARG A 126 9.17 8.90 4.39
CA ARG A 126 9.87 10.07 4.94
C ARG A 126 10.48 10.87 3.80
N PRO A 127 9.72 11.76 3.15
CA PRO A 127 10.21 12.58 2.04
C PRO A 127 11.49 13.37 2.33
N ARG A 128 11.77 13.75 3.58
CA ARG A 128 13.06 14.38 3.96
C ARG A 128 14.29 13.52 3.65
N ARG A 129 14.12 12.19 3.61
CA ARG A 129 15.19 11.23 3.35
C ARG A 129 15.37 10.92 1.86
N ASP A 130 14.46 11.32 0.97
CA ASP A 130 14.67 11.24 -0.49
C ASP A 130 15.72 12.27 -0.93
N THR A 131 16.98 11.94 -0.67
CA THR A 131 18.15 12.83 -0.73
C THR A 131 19.04 12.55 -1.95
N VAL A 132 18.86 11.40 -2.60
CA VAL A 132 19.64 11.03 -3.78
C VAL A 132 19.08 11.77 -4.97
N LYS A 133 19.84 12.75 -5.45
CA LYS A 133 19.57 13.47 -6.68
C LYS A 133 19.79 12.54 -7.87
N ASP A 134 19.05 12.77 -8.95
CA ASP A 134 19.21 12.07 -10.23
C ASP A 134 18.81 10.57 -10.25
N VAL A 135 18.05 10.09 -9.25
CA VAL A 135 17.38 8.79 -9.36
C VAL A 135 16.27 8.89 -10.43
N PRO A 136 16.28 8.06 -11.48
CA PRO A 136 15.22 8.05 -12.48
C PRO A 136 13.84 7.79 -11.85
N GLY A 137 12.80 8.45 -12.38
CA GLY A 137 11.44 8.34 -11.83
C GLY A 137 10.90 6.90 -11.84
N ASP A 138 11.28 6.09 -12.83
CA ASP A 138 10.90 4.67 -12.90
C ASP A 138 11.54 3.84 -11.77
N ILE A 139 12.76 4.20 -11.33
CA ILE A 139 13.41 3.57 -10.18
C ILE A 139 12.70 3.96 -8.88
N LYS A 140 12.30 5.23 -8.72
CA LYS A 140 11.48 5.67 -7.57
C LYS A 140 10.11 4.99 -7.55
N PHE A 141 9.48 4.84 -8.71
CA PHE A 141 8.23 4.12 -8.85
C PHE A 141 8.38 2.63 -8.48
N LYS A 142 9.41 1.94 -9.01
CA LYS A 142 9.73 0.55 -8.63
C LYS A 142 10.00 0.39 -7.14
N HIS A 143 10.64 1.37 -6.51
CA HIS A 143 10.86 1.38 -5.06
C HIS A 143 9.54 1.40 -4.27
N LEU A 144 8.54 2.20 -4.69
CA LEU A 144 7.21 2.13 -4.10
C LEU A 144 6.54 0.77 -4.33
N VAL A 145 6.59 0.26 -5.56
CA VAL A 145 5.98 -1.02 -5.92
C VAL A 145 6.58 -2.16 -5.11
N TYR A 146 7.91 -2.19 -4.92
CA TYR A 146 8.59 -3.14 -4.05
C TYR A 146 8.00 -3.15 -2.64
N TRP A 147 7.93 -1.99 -1.99
CA TRP A 147 7.43 -1.92 -0.61
C TRP A 147 5.95 -2.26 -0.48
N LEU A 148 5.14 -1.96 -1.52
CA LEU A 148 3.76 -2.40 -1.56
C LEU A 148 3.65 -3.92 -1.70
N GLU A 149 4.36 -4.55 -2.63
CA GLU A 149 4.34 -6.01 -2.81
C GLU A 149 4.91 -6.75 -1.58
N SER A 150 5.98 -6.23 -0.97
CA SER A 150 6.49 -6.75 0.31
C SER A 150 5.46 -6.63 1.43
N GLY A 151 4.72 -5.51 1.49
CA GLY A 151 3.63 -5.32 2.43
C GLY A 151 2.51 -6.32 2.18
N PHE A 152 2.17 -6.53 0.92
CA PHE A 152 1.14 -7.47 0.47
C PHE A 152 1.46 -8.93 0.82
N LYS A 153 2.73 -9.31 0.76
CA LYS A 153 3.22 -10.64 1.17
C LYS A 153 3.13 -10.85 2.69
N ASN A 154 3.35 -9.80 3.48
CA ASN A 154 3.38 -9.87 4.95
C ASN A 154 2.00 -9.70 5.61
N MET A 155 0.92 -9.71 4.82
CA MET A 155 -0.45 -9.63 5.29
C MET A 155 -0.96 -10.96 5.83
N ASP A 156 -1.65 -10.91 6.96
CA ASP A 156 -2.25 -12.08 7.60
C ASP A 156 -3.65 -12.36 7.04
N TYR A 157 -3.70 -12.96 5.85
CA TYR A 157 -4.96 -13.30 5.18
C TYR A 157 -5.81 -14.30 5.98
N ASN A 158 -5.19 -15.15 6.81
CA ASN A 158 -5.88 -16.12 7.66
C ASN A 158 -6.74 -15.45 8.73
N ASN A 159 -6.37 -14.23 9.12
CA ASN A 159 -7.12 -13.37 10.03
C ASN A 159 -7.85 -12.22 9.31
N GLY A 160 -7.94 -12.27 7.97
CA GLY A 160 -8.66 -11.28 7.17
C GLY A 160 -7.96 -9.94 7.00
N VAL A 161 -6.66 -9.86 7.32
CA VAL A 161 -5.87 -8.65 7.07
C VAL A 161 -5.48 -8.61 5.61
N GLU A 162 -6.11 -7.71 4.84
CA GLU A 162 -5.84 -7.55 3.41
C GLU A 162 -5.49 -6.11 2.99
N THR A 163 -5.24 -5.24 3.97
CA THR A 163 -4.96 -3.82 3.74
C THR A 163 -3.71 -3.35 4.45
N PHE A 164 -3.11 -2.26 3.96
CA PHE A 164 -1.96 -1.61 4.59
C PHE A 164 -2.34 -0.26 5.22
N CYS A 165 -1.53 0.20 6.17
CA CYS A 165 -1.53 1.58 6.67
C CYS A 165 -0.40 2.35 5.97
N PHE A 166 -0.70 3.51 5.39
CA PHE A 166 0.28 4.36 4.73
C PHE A 166 0.52 5.60 5.58
N ILE A 167 1.75 5.81 6.04
CA ILE A 167 2.10 6.99 6.83
C ILE A 167 3.10 7.82 6.05
N VAL A 168 2.84 9.12 5.94
CA VAL A 168 3.78 10.07 5.33
C VAL A 168 4.17 11.11 6.36
N ASP A 169 5.44 11.11 6.74
CA ASP A 169 6.01 12.06 7.67
C ASP A 169 6.67 13.24 6.94
N TYR A 170 5.97 14.38 6.89
CA TYR A 170 6.48 15.58 6.21
C TYR A 170 7.44 16.42 7.05
N HIS A 171 7.88 15.96 8.22
CA HIS A 171 8.94 16.65 8.94
C HIS A 171 10.17 16.82 8.05
N GLY A 172 10.74 18.03 8.02
CA GLY A 172 11.90 18.35 7.18
C GLY A 172 11.62 18.31 5.67
N PHE A 173 10.35 18.27 5.23
CA PHE A 173 10.02 18.26 3.81
C PHE A 173 10.54 19.52 3.10
N SER A 174 11.29 19.32 2.01
CA SER A 174 11.75 20.36 1.11
C SER A 174 11.13 20.19 -0.27
N ARG A 175 10.88 21.30 -0.98
CA ARG A 175 10.41 21.29 -2.38
C ARG A 175 11.38 20.57 -3.32
N GLY A 176 12.67 20.53 -2.99
CA GLY A 176 13.69 19.78 -3.74
C GLY A 176 13.41 18.28 -3.79
N ASN A 177 12.61 17.77 -2.86
CA ASN A 177 12.28 16.35 -2.73
C ASN A 177 10.88 16.03 -3.33
N MET A 178 10.30 16.95 -4.11
CA MET A 178 8.97 16.78 -4.69
C MET A 178 9.04 16.28 -6.13
N ASP A 179 8.85 14.98 -6.33
CA ASP A 179 8.67 14.37 -7.65
C ASP A 179 7.19 14.19 -7.99
N MET A 180 6.56 15.24 -8.53
CA MET A 180 5.13 15.22 -8.86
C MET A 180 4.77 14.20 -9.94
N LYS A 181 5.68 13.91 -10.88
CA LYS A 181 5.40 12.97 -11.97
C LYS A 181 5.30 11.56 -11.40
N THR A 182 6.32 11.14 -10.65
CA THR A 182 6.33 9.82 -10.01
C THR A 182 5.18 9.69 -9.02
N ASN A 183 4.88 10.71 -8.22
CA ASN A 183 3.74 10.68 -7.29
C ASN A 183 2.39 10.46 -7.99
N LEU A 184 2.17 11.06 -9.17
CA LEU A 184 0.95 10.82 -9.95
C LEU A 184 0.92 9.41 -10.56
N GLU A 185 2.06 8.92 -11.04
CA GLU A 185 2.19 7.55 -11.55
C GLU A 185 1.89 6.52 -10.45
N SER A 186 2.46 6.72 -9.26
CA SER A 186 2.16 5.96 -8.04
C SER A 186 0.68 5.96 -7.67
N MET A 187 0.02 7.12 -7.75
CA MET A 187 -1.41 7.22 -7.48
C MET A 187 -2.24 6.44 -8.50
N HIS A 188 -1.92 6.55 -9.79
CA HIS A 188 -2.60 5.78 -10.83
C HIS A 188 -2.42 4.27 -10.59
N PHE A 189 -1.20 3.83 -10.30
CA PHE A 189 -0.95 2.44 -9.93
C PHE A 189 -1.80 1.97 -8.74
N LEU A 190 -1.86 2.75 -7.67
CA LEU A 190 -2.66 2.40 -6.48
C LEU A 190 -4.16 2.30 -6.79
N LEU A 191 -4.70 3.22 -7.59
CA LEU A 191 -6.13 3.24 -7.95
C LEU A 191 -6.51 2.14 -8.94
N ASP A 192 -5.64 1.86 -9.91
CA ASP A 192 -5.94 0.98 -11.05
C ASP A 192 -5.56 -0.48 -10.76
N HIS A 193 -4.54 -0.72 -9.93
CA HIS A 193 -3.95 -2.06 -9.76
C HIS A 193 -3.91 -2.57 -8.32
N CYS A 194 -4.20 -1.71 -7.33
CA CYS A 194 -4.26 -2.09 -5.91
C CYS A 194 -5.66 -1.84 -5.28
N PRO A 195 -6.77 -2.28 -5.90
CA PRO A 195 -8.11 -2.00 -5.40
C PRO A 195 -8.31 -2.50 -3.97
N GLU A 196 -8.98 -1.70 -3.15
CA GLU A 196 -9.32 -2.04 -1.76
C GLU A 196 -8.13 -2.41 -0.86
N ARG A 197 -6.87 -2.08 -1.23
CA ARG A 197 -5.68 -2.37 -0.42
C ARG A 197 -5.36 -1.30 0.62
N LEU A 198 -5.79 -0.05 0.42
CA LEU A 198 -5.60 1.01 1.41
C LEU A 198 -6.58 0.82 2.57
N GLY A 199 -6.02 0.62 3.77
CA GLY A 199 -6.78 0.54 5.01
C GLY A 199 -6.85 1.90 5.73
N GLN A 200 -5.75 2.63 5.76
CA GLN A 200 -5.62 3.93 6.40
C GLN A 200 -4.48 4.70 5.74
N ALA A 201 -4.66 5.98 5.43
CA ALA A 201 -3.60 6.90 5.05
C ALA A 201 -3.48 7.99 6.12
N ILE A 202 -2.29 8.23 6.66
CA ILE A 202 -2.03 9.21 7.70
C ILE A 202 -0.90 10.13 7.24
N PHE A 203 -1.20 11.42 7.11
CA PHE A 203 -0.24 12.44 6.72
C PHE A 203 0.13 13.27 7.95
N LEU A 204 1.39 13.21 8.36
CA LEU A 204 1.91 13.91 9.54
C LEU A 204 2.50 15.25 9.15
N ASP A 205 2.04 16.33 9.79
CA ASP A 205 2.45 17.72 9.51
C ASP A 205 2.45 18.10 8.01
N PRO A 206 1.36 17.86 7.25
CA PRO A 206 1.33 18.15 5.82
C PRO A 206 1.64 19.63 5.55
N PRO A 207 2.63 19.93 4.68
CA PRO A 207 3.05 21.31 4.41
C PRO A 207 1.97 22.07 3.63
N THR A 208 2.00 23.40 3.60
CA THR A 208 1.01 24.20 2.86
C THR A 208 0.87 23.78 1.39
N LEU A 209 1.98 23.37 0.75
CA LEU A 209 2.00 22.91 -0.63
C LEU A 209 1.20 21.60 -0.84
N PHE A 210 1.14 20.74 0.18
CA PHE A 210 0.34 19.50 0.14
C PHE A 210 -1.13 19.79 -0.19
N TRP A 211 -1.71 20.85 0.40
CA TRP A 211 -3.12 21.19 0.19
C TRP A 211 -3.45 21.59 -1.25
N ILE A 212 -2.46 22.04 -2.01
CA ILE A 212 -2.63 22.32 -3.45
C ILE A 212 -2.73 20.99 -4.21
N ALA A 213 -1.81 20.05 -3.96
CA ALA A 213 -1.85 18.70 -4.54
C ALA A 213 -3.13 17.97 -4.13
N TRP A 214 -3.54 18.07 -2.86
CA TRP A 214 -4.75 17.45 -2.34
C TRP A 214 -6.01 17.92 -3.08
N LYS A 215 -6.16 19.22 -3.36
CA LYS A 215 -7.27 19.76 -4.18
C LYS A 215 -7.31 19.21 -5.61
N ILE A 216 -6.18 18.73 -6.11
CA ILE A 216 -6.08 18.13 -7.43
C ILE A 216 -6.40 16.63 -7.36
N ILE A 217 -5.96 15.93 -6.31
CA ILE A 217 -6.09 14.48 -6.14
C ILE A 217 -7.46 14.08 -5.56
N SER A 218 -7.95 14.79 -4.55
CA SER A 218 -9.16 14.41 -3.81
C SER A 218 -10.42 14.21 -4.65
N PRO A 219 -10.66 14.92 -5.78
CA PRO A 219 -11.82 14.67 -6.64
C PRO A 219 -11.82 13.29 -7.33
N PHE A 220 -10.68 12.60 -7.36
CA PHE A 220 -10.53 11.27 -7.95
C PHE A 220 -10.73 10.16 -6.91
N LEU A 221 -10.86 10.51 -5.62
CA LEU A 221 -11.06 9.57 -4.54
C LEU A 221 -12.57 9.43 -4.25
N ASN A 222 -13.04 8.20 -4.14
CA ASN A 222 -14.41 7.94 -3.69
C ASN A 222 -14.55 8.22 -2.18
N GLU A 223 -15.79 8.28 -1.68
CA GLU A 223 -16.08 8.59 -0.28
C GLU A 223 -15.42 7.61 0.71
N VAL A 224 -15.38 6.32 0.35
CA VAL A 224 -14.73 5.27 1.15
C VAL A 224 -13.23 5.56 1.28
N THR A 225 -12.54 5.84 0.19
CA THR A 225 -11.11 6.18 0.20
C THR A 225 -10.86 7.49 0.94
N MET A 226 -11.71 8.50 0.79
CA MET A 226 -11.61 9.76 1.52
C MET A 226 -11.74 9.59 3.03
N SER A 227 -12.66 8.74 3.50
CA SER A 227 -12.85 8.48 4.94
C SER A 227 -11.64 7.80 5.61
N LYS A 228 -10.80 7.11 4.82
CA LYS A 228 -9.57 6.46 5.25
C LYS A 228 -8.37 7.43 5.32
N VAL A 229 -8.54 8.72 5.03
CA VAL A 229 -7.44 9.70 5.04
C VAL A 229 -7.48 10.54 6.31
N LYS A 230 -6.34 10.67 6.97
CA LYS A 230 -6.17 11.46 8.19
C LYS A 230 -4.99 12.41 8.07
N PHE A 231 -5.17 13.60 8.60
CA PHE A 231 -4.14 14.63 8.71
C PHE A 231 -3.88 14.84 10.19
N VAL A 232 -2.66 14.54 10.63
CA VAL A 232 -2.28 14.60 12.05
C VAL A 232 -1.16 15.62 12.21
N TYR A 233 -1.24 16.44 13.24
CA TYR A 233 -0.29 17.50 13.50
C TYR A 233 0.49 17.24 14.78
N SER A 234 1.78 17.57 14.75
CA SER A 234 2.68 17.37 15.87
C SER A 234 2.31 18.28 17.05
N LYS A 235 2.60 17.76 18.24
CA LYS A 235 2.64 18.51 19.49
C LYS A 235 4.05 18.42 20.06
N LYS A 236 4.34 19.28 21.03
CA LYS A 236 5.55 19.15 21.86
C LYS A 236 5.19 18.43 23.15
N ASP A 237 5.98 17.45 23.55
CA ASP A 237 5.90 16.86 24.88
C ASP A 237 6.57 17.78 25.93
N LYS A 238 6.71 17.27 27.16
CA LYS A 238 7.31 18.01 28.28
C LYS A 238 8.79 18.33 28.06
N ASP A 239 9.48 17.53 27.26
CA ASP A 239 10.91 17.66 26.95
C ASP A 239 11.14 18.42 25.64
N GLY A 240 10.06 18.87 24.98
CA GLY A 240 10.10 19.62 23.74
C GLY A 240 10.18 18.77 22.48
N ASN A 241 10.09 17.44 22.60
CA ASN A 241 10.14 16.51 21.47
C ASN A 241 8.85 16.56 20.65
N ARG A 242 8.98 16.27 19.36
CA ARG A 242 7.86 16.17 18.42
C ARG A 242 7.10 14.87 18.65
N VAL A 243 5.82 14.95 19.00
CA VAL A 243 4.97 13.78 19.27
C VAL A 243 3.62 13.86 18.55
N PHE A 244 3.00 12.69 18.35
CA PHE A 244 1.69 12.53 17.71
C PHE A 244 0.74 11.70 18.57
N PRO A 245 0.08 12.27 19.59
CA PRO A 245 -0.81 11.49 20.46
C PRO A 245 -1.93 10.74 19.69
N GLU A 246 -2.42 11.32 18.60
CA GLU A 246 -3.44 10.72 17.73
C GLU A 246 -2.94 9.48 16.97
N LEU A 247 -1.62 9.32 16.75
CA LEU A 247 -1.09 8.08 16.15
C LEU A 247 -1.31 6.87 17.05
N LEU A 248 -1.38 7.07 18.37
CA LEU A 248 -1.61 6.01 19.34
C LEU A 248 -3.03 5.42 19.26
N GLU A 249 -3.95 6.06 18.55
CA GLU A 249 -5.26 5.46 18.20
C GLU A 249 -5.12 4.34 17.17
N TYR A 250 -4.06 4.39 16.35
CA TYR A 250 -3.85 3.48 15.23
C TYR A 250 -2.73 2.47 15.50
N ILE A 251 -1.70 2.85 16.26
CA ILE A 251 -0.46 2.08 16.43
C ILE A 251 -0.13 2.01 17.92
N ASP A 252 0.29 0.84 18.41
CA ASP A 252 0.78 0.72 19.78
C ASP A 252 2.09 1.48 19.97
N ALA A 253 2.29 2.10 21.13
CA ALA A 253 3.49 2.89 21.42
C ALA A 253 4.77 2.07 21.27
N THR A 254 4.74 0.80 21.70
CA THR A 254 5.83 -0.17 21.54
C THR A 254 6.12 -0.55 20.08
N SER A 255 5.17 -0.31 19.18
CA SER A 255 5.24 -0.58 17.74
C SER A 255 5.49 0.68 16.91
N LEU A 256 5.66 1.85 17.55
CA LEU A 256 5.84 3.14 16.90
C LEU A 256 7.24 3.70 17.20
N GLU A 257 7.91 4.23 16.18
CA GLU A 257 9.25 4.83 16.34
C GLU A 257 9.26 6.00 17.32
N LYS A 258 10.34 6.13 18.11
CA LYS A 258 10.56 7.27 19.02
C LYS A 258 10.45 8.64 18.32
N ASP A 259 10.95 8.77 17.09
CA ASP A 259 10.85 9.99 16.26
C ASP A 259 9.40 10.40 15.91
N LEU A 260 8.44 9.48 16.08
CA LEU A 260 7.01 9.72 15.90
C LEU A 260 6.23 9.74 17.24
N GLY A 261 6.95 9.75 18.38
CA GLY A 261 6.37 9.77 19.72
C GLY A 261 5.98 8.40 20.28
N GLY A 262 6.54 7.31 19.75
CA GLY A 262 6.43 5.97 20.33
C GLY A 262 7.63 5.59 21.21
N GLU A 263 7.75 4.29 21.49
CA GLU A 263 8.77 3.70 22.37
C GLU A 263 9.82 2.89 21.59
N MET A 264 9.54 2.57 20.33
CA MET A 264 10.42 1.73 19.52
C MET A 264 11.68 2.50 19.10
N ASP A 265 12.84 2.01 19.55
CA ASP A 265 14.14 2.48 19.10
C ASP A 265 14.50 1.81 17.78
N TYR A 266 14.02 2.36 16.68
CA TYR A 266 14.20 1.79 15.36
C TYR A 266 14.68 2.86 14.38
N ASN A 267 15.73 2.52 13.64
CA ASN A 267 16.17 3.24 12.47
C ASN A 267 16.28 2.23 11.33
N PHE A 268 15.65 2.54 10.20
CA PHE A 268 15.73 1.67 9.04
C PHE A 268 17.20 1.50 8.58
N ASP A 269 17.62 0.24 8.51
CA ASP A 269 18.91 -0.21 8.00
C ASP A 269 18.65 -1.16 6.82
N PHE A 270 19.18 -0.79 5.65
CA PHE A 270 18.96 -1.52 4.41
C PHE A 270 19.63 -2.89 4.40
N ASP A 271 20.87 -3.00 4.89
CA ASP A 271 21.62 -4.24 4.82
C ASP A 271 21.02 -5.24 5.83
N GLN A 272 20.63 -4.77 7.03
CA GLN A 272 19.90 -5.58 8.01
C GLN A 272 18.54 -6.04 7.47
N TYR A 273 17.79 -5.16 6.80
CA TYR A 273 16.50 -5.53 6.20
C TYR A 273 16.66 -6.66 5.17
N LEU A 274 17.67 -6.59 4.30
CA LEU A 274 17.95 -7.63 3.30
C LEU A 274 18.40 -8.97 3.91
N ILE A 275 19.06 -8.96 5.06
CA ILE A 275 19.41 -10.18 5.79
C ILE A 275 18.14 -10.88 6.29
N GLU A 276 17.19 -10.12 6.84
CA GLU A 276 15.93 -10.64 7.37
C GLU A 276 14.93 -11.00 6.28
N HIS A 277 14.99 -10.31 5.13
CA HIS A 277 14.05 -10.43 4.01
C HIS A 277 14.82 -10.56 2.69
N PRO A 278 15.46 -11.72 2.42
CA PRO A 278 16.25 -11.90 1.22
C PRO A 278 15.39 -11.81 -0.05
N ASP A 279 15.91 -11.13 -1.06
CA ASP A 279 15.33 -11.07 -2.40
C ASP A 279 15.36 -12.47 -3.10
N PRO A 280 14.47 -12.72 -4.09
CA PRO A 280 13.33 -11.88 -4.51
C PRO A 280 12.13 -11.97 -3.55
N ILE A 281 11.24 -10.97 -3.60
CA ILE A 281 10.02 -10.93 -2.77
C ILE A 281 9.21 -12.23 -2.94
N VAL A 282 9.10 -12.77 -4.15
CA VAL A 282 8.35 -13.99 -4.43
C VAL A 282 9.31 -15.03 -5.02
N SER A 283 9.53 -16.14 -4.30
CA SER A 283 10.20 -17.31 -4.89
C SER A 283 9.22 -17.98 -5.85
N ILE A 284 9.60 -18.08 -7.12
CA ILE A 284 8.78 -18.64 -8.23
C ILE A 284 8.33 -20.10 -7.96
N THR A 285 8.88 -20.78 -6.97
CA THR A 285 8.70 -22.24 -6.79
C THR A 285 8.05 -22.69 -5.47
N SER A 286 7.69 -21.80 -4.53
CA SER A 286 7.35 -22.26 -3.16
C SER A 286 5.86 -22.27 -2.80
N GLN A 287 4.97 -21.61 -3.55
CA GLN A 287 3.54 -21.56 -3.20
C GLN A 287 2.63 -22.45 -4.06
N THR A 288 3.16 -23.02 -5.14
CA THR A 288 2.39 -23.88 -6.07
C THR A 288 2.32 -25.35 -5.63
N SER A 289 3.05 -25.76 -4.59
CA SER A 289 3.16 -27.18 -4.20
C SER A 289 2.59 -27.54 -2.82
N SER A 290 2.10 -26.58 -2.04
CA SER A 290 1.65 -26.86 -0.66
C SER A 290 0.13 -26.87 -0.45
N ASN A 291 -0.68 -26.62 -1.47
CA ASN A 291 -2.16 -26.56 -1.33
C ASN A 291 -2.92 -27.58 -2.20
N ILE A 292 -2.26 -28.62 -2.72
CA ILE A 292 -2.93 -29.75 -3.37
C ILE A 292 -2.37 -31.05 -2.80
N THR A 293 -2.79 -31.40 -1.60
CA THR A 293 -2.97 -32.81 -1.18
C THR A 293 -3.79 -32.85 0.11
N GLU A 294 -4.76 -33.76 0.10
CA GLU A 294 -5.56 -34.28 1.22
C GLU A 294 -6.89 -33.57 1.53
N GLY A 295 -7.98 -34.16 1.04
CA GLY A 295 -9.35 -33.88 1.47
C GLY A 295 -10.42 -34.28 0.46
N ASP A 296 -10.66 -35.59 0.33
CA ASP A 296 -11.89 -36.26 -0.13
C ASP A 296 -12.54 -35.89 -1.48
N SER A 297 -12.60 -36.87 -2.40
CA SER A 297 -13.90 -37.34 -2.89
C SER A 297 -13.81 -38.71 -3.57
N ALA A 298 -14.47 -39.69 -2.96
CA ALA A 298 -14.93 -40.89 -3.63
C ALA A 298 -16.08 -40.58 -4.60
N ASN A 299 -16.15 -41.37 -5.67
CA ASN A 299 -17.29 -41.71 -6.51
C ASN A 299 -18.25 -40.60 -6.97
N ASN A 300 -18.17 -40.25 -8.26
CA ASN A 300 -19.33 -40.44 -9.14
C ASN A 300 -18.96 -40.51 -10.62
N THR A 301 -19.44 -41.59 -11.25
CA THR A 301 -19.41 -41.87 -12.67
C THR A 301 -20.51 -41.08 -13.38
N THR A 302 -20.21 -40.73 -14.65
CA THR A 302 -21.11 -40.67 -15.82
C THR A 302 -21.41 -39.28 -16.42
N THR A 303 -21.12 -39.24 -17.73
CA THR A 303 -21.86 -38.57 -18.82
C THR A 303 -21.35 -37.21 -19.28
N THR A 304 -20.44 -37.30 -20.27
CA THR A 304 -20.29 -36.34 -21.37
C THR A 304 -21.64 -35.88 -21.92
N THR A 305 -21.93 -34.59 -21.80
CA THR A 305 -22.85 -33.87 -22.67
C THR A 305 -22.14 -32.65 -23.23
N ASN A 306 -21.91 -32.67 -24.54
CA ASN A 306 -21.49 -31.50 -25.32
C ASN A 306 -22.63 -30.48 -25.30
N VAL A 307 -22.39 -29.30 -24.74
CA VAL A 307 -23.18 -28.11 -25.03
C VAL A 307 -22.23 -27.03 -25.51
N GLY A 308 -22.38 -26.68 -26.79
CA GLY A 308 -21.60 -25.62 -27.44
C GLY A 308 -21.87 -24.27 -26.79
N SER A 309 -20.79 -23.57 -26.44
CA SER A 309 -20.85 -22.18 -25.98
C SER A 309 -20.70 -21.24 -27.17
N ASN A 310 -21.81 -20.64 -27.59
CA ASN A 310 -21.83 -19.42 -28.40
C ASN A 310 -21.85 -18.22 -27.46
N GLY A 311 -20.68 -17.69 -27.10
CA GLY A 311 -20.54 -16.42 -26.38
C GLY A 311 -20.53 -15.23 -27.35
N ALA A 312 -21.69 -14.79 -27.81
CA ALA A 312 -21.81 -13.54 -28.56
C ALA A 312 -21.92 -12.36 -27.57
N THR A 313 -20.81 -11.65 -27.31
CA THR A 313 -20.83 -10.39 -26.56
C THR A 313 -21.74 -9.38 -27.27
N THR A 314 -22.69 -8.79 -26.55
CA THR A 314 -23.68 -7.93 -27.19
C THR A 314 -23.07 -6.59 -27.64
N LYS A 315 -23.52 -6.07 -28.79
CA LYS A 315 -23.08 -4.78 -29.36
C LYS A 315 -23.25 -3.59 -28.40
N LYS A 316 -24.09 -3.75 -27.37
CA LYS A 316 -24.37 -2.78 -26.31
C LYS A 316 -23.24 -2.73 -25.28
N GLU A 317 -22.76 -3.88 -24.81
CA GLU A 317 -21.66 -3.98 -23.84
C GLU A 317 -20.34 -3.46 -24.42
N LYS A 318 -20.05 -3.76 -25.70
CA LYS A 318 -18.86 -3.23 -26.38
C LYS A 318 -18.86 -1.70 -26.50
N LYS A 319 -20.04 -1.10 -26.77
CA LYS A 319 -20.22 0.36 -26.81
C LYS A 319 -20.10 1.01 -25.43
N GLU A 320 -20.55 0.32 -24.39
CA GLU A 320 -20.47 0.81 -23.01
C GLU A 320 -19.03 0.75 -22.49
N LYS A 321 -18.29 -0.31 -22.83
CA LYS A 321 -16.85 -0.46 -22.57
C LYS A 321 -16.03 0.65 -23.24
N GLU A 322 -16.24 0.91 -24.53
CA GLU A 322 -15.56 2.00 -25.24
C GLU A 322 -15.89 3.39 -24.67
N LYS A 323 -17.12 3.62 -24.20
CA LYS A 323 -17.50 4.90 -23.58
C LYS A 323 -16.81 5.10 -22.24
N LEU A 324 -16.67 4.04 -21.44
CA LEU A 324 -16.02 4.11 -20.13
C LEU A 324 -14.52 4.35 -20.29
N GLU A 325 -13.85 3.63 -21.18
CA GLU A 325 -12.42 3.82 -21.48
C GLU A 325 -12.11 5.24 -21.97
N LYS A 326 -12.96 5.79 -22.85
CA LYS A 326 -12.83 7.19 -23.31
C LYS A 326 -13.02 8.19 -22.18
N LYS A 327 -13.88 7.90 -21.19
CA LYS A 327 -14.11 8.78 -20.04
C LYS A 327 -12.91 8.76 -19.11
N GLU A 328 -12.41 7.58 -18.74
CA GLU A 328 -11.25 7.42 -17.85
C GLU A 328 -9.99 8.05 -18.44
N LYS A 329 -9.71 7.82 -19.73
CA LYS A 329 -8.59 8.46 -20.44
C LYS A 329 -8.71 9.99 -20.42
N LYS A 330 -9.90 10.52 -20.63
CA LYS A 330 -10.16 11.97 -20.62
C LYS A 330 -10.00 12.58 -19.22
N ASP A 331 -10.42 11.86 -18.19
CA ASP A 331 -10.30 12.31 -16.80
C ASP A 331 -8.81 12.32 -16.37
N LYS A 332 -8.01 11.34 -16.81
CA LYS A 332 -6.55 11.29 -16.63
C LYS A 332 -5.84 12.45 -17.35
N GLU A 333 -6.13 12.67 -18.63
CA GLU A 333 -5.52 13.80 -19.39
C GLU A 333 -5.89 15.17 -18.78
N LYS A 334 -7.13 15.31 -18.27
CA LYS A 334 -7.59 16.54 -17.62
C LYS A 334 -6.85 16.80 -16.30
N LEU A 335 -6.56 15.73 -15.55
CA LEU A 335 -5.78 15.78 -14.31
C LEU A 335 -4.35 16.27 -14.57
N GLU A 336 -3.66 15.62 -15.52
CA GLU A 336 -2.28 15.97 -15.91
C GLU A 336 -2.19 17.44 -16.34
N LYS A 337 -3.12 17.91 -17.18
CA LYS A 337 -3.17 19.33 -17.61
C LYS A 337 -3.41 20.30 -16.47
N LYS A 338 -4.29 19.96 -15.51
CA LYS A 338 -4.58 20.83 -14.35
C LYS A 338 -3.35 20.94 -13.45
N LEU A 339 -2.62 19.84 -13.29
CA LEU A 339 -1.45 19.76 -12.43
C LEU A 339 -0.24 20.49 -13.03
N GLU A 340 0.00 20.36 -14.34
CA GLU A 340 1.05 21.11 -15.04
C GLU A 340 0.80 22.64 -15.01
N LYS A 341 -0.48 23.04 -15.10
CA LYS A 341 -0.88 24.44 -14.96
C LYS A 341 -0.64 24.97 -13.53
N GLU A 342 -0.85 24.17 -12.50
CA GLU A 342 -0.53 24.58 -11.12
C GLU A 342 0.98 24.57 -10.86
N LYS A 343 1.72 23.59 -11.39
CA LYS A 343 3.19 23.55 -11.35
C LYS A 343 3.81 24.83 -11.94
N SER A 344 3.40 25.21 -13.14
CA SER A 344 3.87 26.45 -13.79
C SER A 344 3.48 27.72 -13.04
N LYS A 345 2.31 27.76 -12.38
CA LYS A 345 1.93 28.88 -11.49
C LYS A 345 2.81 28.94 -10.25
N LEU A 346 3.16 27.79 -9.67
CA LEU A 346 4.01 27.71 -8.49
C LEU A 346 5.45 28.13 -8.78
N GLU A 347 6.00 27.71 -9.93
CA GLU A 347 7.30 28.16 -10.44
C GLU A 347 7.34 29.68 -10.65
N LYS A 348 6.27 30.26 -11.23
CA LYS A 348 6.12 31.71 -11.43
C LYS A 348 5.92 32.49 -10.13
N LYS A 349 5.28 31.92 -9.13
CA LYS A 349 5.08 32.57 -7.83
C LYS A 349 6.36 32.57 -6.99
N SER A 350 7.19 31.53 -7.12
CA SER A 350 8.47 31.39 -6.43
C SER A 350 9.56 32.32 -7.00
N SER A 351 9.60 32.50 -8.33
CA SER A 351 10.54 33.43 -8.99
C SER A 351 10.26 34.90 -8.66
N LYS A 352 9.02 35.25 -8.30
CA LYS A 352 8.68 36.58 -7.78
C LYS A 352 9.10 36.81 -6.33
N THR A 353 9.25 35.76 -5.51
CA THR A 353 9.65 35.88 -4.10
C THR A 353 11.18 36.01 -3.95
N SER A 354 11.97 35.40 -4.85
CA SER A 354 13.44 35.51 -4.86
C SER A 354 13.98 36.85 -5.37
N VAL A 355 13.16 37.65 -6.09
CA VAL A 355 13.59 38.97 -6.60
C VAL A 355 13.45 40.08 -5.54
N VAL A 356 12.55 39.91 -4.56
CA VAL A 356 12.24 40.95 -3.56
C VAL A 356 13.25 40.99 -2.39
N THR A 357 14.11 39.98 -2.23
CA THR A 357 15.11 39.92 -1.14
C THR A 357 16.49 40.46 -1.50
N SER A 358 16.66 41.15 -2.64
CA SER A 358 17.95 41.69 -3.09
C SER A 358 18.10 43.22 -2.98
N SER A 359 17.16 43.92 -2.35
CA SER A 359 17.26 45.38 -2.15
C SER A 359 17.03 45.78 -0.69
N SER A 360 18.03 45.58 0.17
CA SER A 360 18.25 46.40 1.38
C SER A 360 19.57 46.02 2.05
N SER A 361 20.65 46.68 1.66
CA SER A 361 21.85 46.80 2.49
C SER A 361 21.77 48.14 3.22
N PRO A 362 21.82 48.20 4.55
CA PRO A 362 22.06 49.45 5.26
C PRO A 362 23.57 49.75 5.24
N SER A 363 23.92 50.98 4.87
CA SER A 363 25.28 51.52 4.98
C SER A 363 25.69 51.60 6.45
N VAL A 364 26.84 51.02 6.77
CA VAL A 364 27.53 51.18 8.06
C VAL A 364 28.03 52.63 8.14
N ALA A 365 27.59 53.37 9.14
CA ALA A 365 28.15 54.68 9.49
C ALA A 365 29.31 54.47 10.46
N GLU A 366 30.46 54.96 10.02
CA GLU A 366 31.74 55.08 10.70
C GLU A 366 31.62 56.20 11.75
N SER A 367 31.96 55.91 13.01
CA SER A 367 32.11 56.92 14.06
C SER A 367 33.58 57.02 14.42
N GLU A 368 34.20 58.10 13.95
CA GLU A 368 35.53 58.57 14.34
C GLU A 368 35.54 59.05 15.80
N GLU A 369 36.60 58.67 16.52
CA GLU A 369 37.07 59.33 17.75
C GLU A 369 37.59 60.74 17.41
N VAL A 370 37.22 61.75 18.21
CA VAL A 370 38.11 62.88 18.57
C VAL A 370 37.72 63.40 19.97
N ASP A 371 38.72 63.38 20.87
CA ASP A 371 38.94 64.09 22.15
C ASP A 371 37.87 64.11 23.27
#